data_AF-A0A133V413-F1
#
_entry.id   AF-A0A133V413-F1
#
_cell.length_a   1.000
_cell.length_b   1.000
_cell.length_c   1.000
_cell.angle_alpha   90.00
_cell.angle_beta   90.00
_cell.angle_gamma   90.00
#
_symmetry.space_group_name_H-M   'P 1'
#
loop_
_entity.id
_entity.type
_entity.pdbx_description
1 polymer ?
#
loop_
_entity_poly.entity_id
_entity_poly.type
_entity_poly.pdbx_seq_one_letter_code
_entity_poly.pdbx_strand_id
1 'polypeptide(L)' 'MNSVIVDLNVEEMADAGKLKVEKRKELKDFGLIDAIILKSSKKLDAKLLTGDPHLTKEDNAISLQSI' A
#
# COMPACT_ATOMS: atom_id res chain seq x y z
N MET A 1 22.29 7.48 -5.35
CA MET A 1 21.21 7.04 -4.45
C MET A 1 20.08 6.57 -5.36
N ASN A 2 19.78 5.27 -5.40
CA ASN A 2 18.80 4.69 -6.35
C ASN A 2 17.40 4.55 -5.72
N SER A 3 17.14 5.33 -4.68
CA SER A 3 15.87 5.35 -3.94
C SER A 3 15.49 6.78 -3.60
N VAL A 4 14.18 7.00 -3.43
CA VAL A 4 13.57 8.26 -3.04
C VAL A 4 12.67 8.00 -1.84
N ILE A 5 12.73 8.87 -0.84
CA ILE A 5 11.79 8.85 0.29
C ILE A 5 10.53 9.59 -0.14
N VAL A 6 9.39 8.97 0.13
CA VAL A 6 8.08 9.55 -0.17
C VAL A 6 7.58 10.25 1.09
N ASP A 7 7.53 11.58 1.04
CA ASP A 7 6.98 12.37 2.14
C ASP A 7 5.46 12.14 2.27
N LEU A 8 4.99 12.10 3.51
CA LEU A 8 3.60 11.90 3.86
C LEU A 8 3.01 13.24 4.32
N ASN A 9 1.78 13.53 3.90
CA ASN A 9 1.00 14.67 4.41
C ASN A 9 -0.29 14.22 5.10
N VAL A 10 -0.92 15.14 5.83
CA VAL A 10 -2.11 14.87 6.65
C VAL A 10 -3.28 14.33 5.82
N GLU A 11 -3.51 14.90 4.65
CA GLU A 11 -4.60 14.49 3.76
C GLU A 11 -4.41 13.05 3.26
N GLU A 12 -3.19 12.71 2.86
CA GLU A 12 -2.82 11.36 2.41
C GLU A 12 -2.95 10.33 3.53
N MET A 13 -2.60 10.70 4.76
CA MET A 13 -2.75 9.82 5.93
C MET A 13 -4.21 9.61 6.31
N ALA A 14 -5.05 10.64 6.20
CA ALA A 14 -6.48 10.50 6.37
C ALA A 14 -7.08 9.56 5.32
N ASP A 15 -6.65 9.68 4.07
CA ASP A 15 -7.09 8.81 2.98
C ASP A 15 -6.59 7.37 3.10
N ALA A 16 -5.37 7.15 3.60
CA ALA A 16 -4.89 5.82 3.98
C ALA A 16 -5.74 5.21 5.10
N GLY A 17 -6.14 6.02 6.08
CA GLY A 17 -7.08 5.62 7.13
C GLY A 17 -8.44 5.17 6.58
N LYS A 18 -9.02 5.93 5.64
CA LYS A 18 -10.26 5.54 4.94
C LYS A 18 -10.07 4.23 4.18
N LEU A 19 -8.97 4.10 3.42
CA LEU A 19 -8.67 2.87 2.67
C LEU A 19 -8.56 1.64 3.59
N LYS A 20 -7.91 1.78 4.75
CA LYS A 20 -7.85 0.72 5.76
C LYS A 20 -9.25 0.26 6.18
N VAL A 21 -10.15 1.18 6.50
CA VAL A 21 -11.53 0.84 6.90
C VAL A 21 -12.26 0.12 5.79
N GLU A 22 -12.11 0.57 4.54
CA GLU A 22 -12.71 -0.07 3.37
C GLU A 22 -12.17 -1.48 3.16
N LYS A 23 -10.84 -1.67 3.16
CA LYS A 23 -10.20 -3.00 3.02
C LYS A 23 -10.63 -3.97 4.12
N ARG A 24 -10.86 -3.48 5.35
CA ARG A 24 -11.34 -4.30 6.48
C ARG A 24 -12.77 -4.81 6.35
N LYS A 25 -13.52 -4.37 5.35
CA LYS A 25 -14.80 -5.02 5.01
C LYS A 25 -14.56 -6.47 4.60
N GLU A 26 -13.47 -6.73 3.87
CA GLU A 26 -13.09 -8.04 3.32
C GLU A 26 -11.91 -8.69 4.05
N LEU A 27 -10.91 -7.90 4.47
CA LEU A 27 -9.66 -8.36 5.10
C LEU A 27 -9.50 -7.73 6.50
N LYS A 28 -10.02 -8.42 7.53
CA LYS A 28 -10.25 -7.85 8.87
C LYS A 28 -8.99 -7.34 9.58
N ASP A 29 -7.84 -7.95 9.30
CA ASP A 29 -6.55 -7.65 9.91
C ASP A 29 -5.72 -6.62 9.11
N PHE A 30 -6.22 -6.09 7.99
CA PHE A 30 -5.47 -5.12 7.16
C PHE A 30 -4.98 -3.92 7.98
N GLY A 31 -3.66 -3.67 7.92
CA GLY A 31 -2.96 -2.69 8.74
C GLY A 31 -3.07 -1.26 8.23
N LEU A 32 -2.77 -0.30 9.11
CA LEU A 32 -2.65 1.11 8.67
C LEU A 32 -1.41 1.31 7.78
N ILE A 33 -0.30 0.65 8.12
CA ILE A 33 0.95 0.73 7.33
C ILE A 33 0.73 0.16 5.93
N ASP A 34 0.03 -0.96 5.79
CA ASP A 34 -0.30 -1.55 4.48
C ASP A 34 -1.11 -0.56 3.62
N ALA A 35 -2.07 0.14 4.24
CA ALA A 35 -2.85 1.16 3.56
C ALA A 35 -2.00 2.36 3.12
N ILE A 36 -1.06 2.79 3.96
CA ILE A 36 -0.12 3.89 3.64
C ILE A 36 0.78 3.49 2.47
N ILE A 37 1.41 2.32 2.53
CA ILE A 37 2.28 1.80 1.47
C ILE A 37 1.51 1.70 0.14
N LEU A 38 0.31 1.13 0.19
CA LEU A 38 -0.54 0.98 -0.98
C LEU A 38 -0.94 2.33 -1.58
N LYS A 39 -1.38 3.30 -0.76
CA LYS A 39 -1.70 4.65 -1.21
C LYS A 39 -0.49 5.36 -1.82
N SER A 40 0.66 5.29 -1.17
CA SER A 40 1.91 5.88 -1.67
C SER A 40 2.32 5.30 -3.02
N SER A 41 2.22 3.97 -3.20
CA SER A 41 2.51 3.33 -4.49
C SER A 41 1.59 3.84 -5.61
N LYS A 42 0.28 3.94 -5.36
CA LYS A 42 -0.71 4.42 -6.33
C LYS A 42 -0.54 5.90 -6.66
N LYS A 43 -0.19 6.73 -5.68
CA LYS A 43 0.12 8.16 -5.87
C LYS A 43 1.28 8.38 -6.84
N LEU A 44 2.28 7.50 -6.79
CA LEU A 44 3.48 7.57 -7.64
C LEU A 44 3.34 6.80 -8.94
N ASP A 45 2.18 6.20 -9.22
CA ASP A 45 1.98 5.24 -10.31
C ASP A 45 3.07 4.15 -10.34
N ALA A 46 3.48 3.72 -9.15
CA ALA A 46 4.58 2.78 -8.95
C ALA A 46 4.07 1.34 -8.82
N LYS A 47 4.89 0.38 -9.27
CA LYS A 47 4.70 -1.03 -8.94
C LYS A 47 5.04 -1.28 -7.46
N LEU A 48 4.18 -2.02 -6.78
CA LEU A 48 4.34 -2.39 -5.38
C LEU A 48 5.03 -3.75 -5.28
N LEU A 49 6.34 -3.74 -5.04
CA LEU A 49 7.10 -4.96 -4.78
C LEU A 49 6.85 -5.42 -3.33
N THR A 50 6.32 -6.63 -3.14
CA THR A 50 5.95 -7.10 -1.80
C THR A 50 5.99 -8.63 -1.67
N GLY A 51 6.29 -9.12 -0.48
CA GLY A 51 6.07 -10.51 -0.07
C GLY A 51 4.87 -10.69 0.85
N ASP A 52 4.17 -9.58 1.17
CA ASP A 52 3.07 -9.55 2.11
C ASP A 52 1.75 -10.00 1.44
N PRO A 53 1.12 -11.11 1.89
CA PRO A 53 -0.14 -11.60 1.34
C PRO A 53 -1.30 -10.60 1.38
N HIS A 54 -1.26 -9.61 2.29
CA HIS A 54 -2.27 -8.56 2.37
C HIS A 54 -2.22 -7.60 1.17
N LEU A 55 -1.09 -7.54 0.46
CA LEU A 55 -0.82 -6.61 -0.64
C LEU A 55 -0.62 -7.32 -1.99
N THR A 56 -0.35 -8.63 -2.03
CA THR A 56 -0.08 -9.36 -3.28
C THR A 56 -1.24 -9.40 -4.28
N LYS A 57 -2.48 -9.13 -3.82
CA LYS A 57 -3.68 -9.12 -4.67
C LYS A 57 -3.99 -7.76 -5.29
N GLU A 58 -3.18 -6.73 -5.04
CA GLU A 58 -3.37 -5.41 -5.65
C GLU A 58 -2.93 -5.40 -7.12
N ASP A 59 -3.63 -4.66 -7.96
CA ASP A 59 -3.39 -4.62 -9.42
C ASP A 59 -1.97 -4.13 -9.79
N ASN A 60 -1.37 -3.29 -8.94
CA ASN A 60 -0.01 -2.80 -9.12
C ASN A 60 1.05 -3.63 -8.37
N ALA A 61 0.68 -4.73 -7.73
CA ALA A 61 1.61 -5.55 -6.96
C ALA A 61 2.49 -6.46 -7.85
N ILE A 62 3.74 -6.63 -7.44
CA ILE A 62 4.65 -7.67 -7.93
C ILE A 62 5.03 -8.50 -6.70
N SER A 63 4.69 -9.79 -6.73
CA SER A 63 5.03 -10.71 -5.64
C SER A 63 6.51 -11.05 -5.68
N LEU A 64 7.20 -10.91 -4.54
CA LEU A 64 8.60 -11.34 -4.37
C LEU A 64 8.79 -12.85 -4.56
N GLN A 65 7.73 -13.65 -4.43
CA GLN A 65 7.78 -15.11 -4.64
C GLN A 65 7.70 -15.50 -6.12
N SER A 66 7.46 -14.52 -7.00
CA SER A 66 7.34 -14.72 -8.45
C SER A 66 8.54 -14.18 -9.23
N ILE A 67 9.58 -13.74 -8.52
CA ILE A 67 10.88 -13.29 -9.04
C ILE A 67 11.93 -14.31 -8.62
#